data_AF-A0A7V9CTK8-F1
#
_entry.id   AF-A0A7V9CTK8-F1
#
_cell.length_a   1.000
_cell.length_b   1.000
_cell.length_c   1.000
_cell.angle_alpha   90.00
_cell.angle_beta   90.00
_cell.angle_gamma   90.00
#
_symmetry.space_group_name_H-M   'P 1'
#
loop_
_entity.id
_entity.type
_entity.pdbx_description
1 polymer ?
#
loop_
_entity_poly.entity_id
_entity_poly.type
_entity_poly.pdbx_seq_one_letter_code
_entity_poly.pdbx_strand_id
1 'polypeptide(L)'
;MRPWAEERRRARRGLAHEPARAGARSHFRSLGIEPGRLEAPIVGVASSWTRTMPCNLNHSELAFAVAAGVEEAGGVALGFNTIAVSDNQTQGTPGMRASLVSREVIADSIELMDVAHDFDALVVVVGCDKTVPAALMALARIDKPGVVVYSGPMRAGSWHSRPVTILDVWEAVGAHAAGRLGGLELAELEAVACPGHGTCAGNFTANTMGMALEFLGITPPGETLVPADDLAQRKVHAGRCGALAVELAGRGPSARAFLDRRALRNAMTGIAASGGSTNALLHLLAVAREADVELHLDELTEISARTPVIANLTPSGRHVATDLQDAGGVPVLIAELIRGGLVDGGAPTVAGPSLAAATAHAPAPDGEVAAPLGRPFKPAGGLVSLRGSLAPDGAVIKVAGTDRRHHEGPARVFESEE
;
A
#
# COMPACT_ATOMS: atom_id res chain seq x y z
N MET A 1 -4.10 -26.99 -10.17
CA MET A 1 -4.98 -27.11 -8.98
C MET A 1 -4.21 -27.87 -7.91
N ARG A 2 -4.06 -27.33 -6.68
CA ARG A 2 -3.27 -28.01 -5.63
C ARG A 2 -3.94 -29.37 -5.31
N PRO A 3 -3.20 -30.47 -5.05
CA PRO A 3 -3.77 -31.81 -4.88
C PRO A 3 -4.82 -31.91 -3.75
N TRP A 4 -4.73 -31.02 -2.77
CA TRP A 4 -5.58 -30.94 -1.57
C TRP A 4 -6.79 -30.00 -1.69
N ALA A 5 -7.03 -29.38 -2.85
CA ALA A 5 -8.12 -28.40 -3.00
C ALA A 5 -9.52 -29.00 -2.74
N GLU A 6 -9.73 -30.25 -3.14
CA GLU A 6 -11.00 -30.94 -2.92
C GLU A 6 -11.19 -31.34 -1.45
N GLU A 7 -10.12 -31.80 -0.80
CA GLU A 7 -10.14 -32.14 0.63
C GLU A 7 -10.44 -30.91 1.49
N ARG A 8 -9.85 -29.75 1.16
CA ARG A 8 -10.17 -28.48 1.80
C ARG A 8 -11.63 -28.11 1.65
N ARG A 9 -12.15 -28.11 0.41
CA ARG A 9 -13.57 -27.82 0.15
C ARG A 9 -14.49 -28.76 0.93
N ARG A 10 -14.15 -30.04 1.04
CA ARG A 10 -14.90 -31.01 1.84
C ARG A 10 -14.84 -30.67 3.34
N ALA A 11 -13.65 -30.36 3.86
CA ALA A 11 -13.47 -30.00 5.27
C ALA A 11 -14.19 -28.70 5.65
N ARG A 12 -14.16 -27.69 4.77
CA ARG A 12 -14.86 -26.41 4.93
C ARG A 12 -16.38 -26.57 4.91
N ARG A 13 -16.94 -27.32 3.94
CA ARG A 13 -18.39 -27.61 3.86
C ARG A 13 -18.90 -28.35 5.11
N GLY A 14 -18.14 -29.33 5.57
CA GLY A 14 -18.51 -30.12 6.74
C GLY A 14 -18.26 -29.44 8.09
N LEU A 15 -17.66 -28.25 8.10
CA LEU A 15 -17.16 -27.63 9.34
C LEU A 15 -18.26 -27.48 10.41
N ALA A 16 -19.44 -27.01 9.99
CA ALA A 16 -20.58 -26.75 10.89
C ALA A 16 -21.24 -28.02 11.46
N HIS A 17 -21.25 -29.14 10.71
CA HIS A 17 -22.11 -30.29 11.05
C HIS A 17 -21.40 -31.65 11.07
N GLU A 18 -20.35 -31.89 10.29
CA GLU A 18 -19.76 -33.24 10.15
C GLU A 18 -19.15 -33.75 11.46
N PRO A 19 -19.40 -34.99 11.88
CA PRO A 19 -18.82 -35.56 13.10
C PRO A 19 -17.28 -35.49 13.12
N ALA A 20 -16.63 -35.73 11.98
CA ALA A 20 -15.16 -35.65 11.84
C ALA A 20 -14.58 -34.25 12.11
N ARG A 21 -15.43 -33.20 12.12
CA ARG A 21 -15.03 -31.81 12.41
C ARG A 21 -15.35 -31.39 13.86
N ALA A 22 -15.82 -32.30 14.72
CA ALA A 22 -16.16 -31.99 16.11
C ALA A 22 -14.98 -31.38 16.90
N GLY A 23 -13.74 -31.84 16.69
CA GLY A 23 -12.55 -31.29 17.34
C GLY A 23 -12.21 -29.86 16.89
N ALA A 24 -12.49 -29.50 15.64
CA ALA A 24 -12.36 -28.11 15.19
C ALA A 24 -13.46 -27.24 15.81
N ARG A 25 -14.72 -27.74 15.80
CA ARG A 25 -15.85 -27.03 16.41
C ARG A 25 -15.68 -26.81 17.91
N SER A 26 -15.06 -27.74 18.65
CA SER A 26 -14.82 -27.53 20.08
C SER A 26 -13.91 -26.32 20.32
N HIS A 27 -12.89 -26.12 19.48
CA HIS A 27 -12.05 -24.92 19.54
C HIS A 27 -12.81 -23.66 19.14
N PHE A 28 -13.60 -23.69 18.06
CA PHE A 28 -14.46 -22.55 17.69
C PHE A 28 -15.42 -22.16 18.81
N ARG A 29 -16.01 -23.12 19.53
CA ARG A 29 -16.85 -22.86 20.71
C ARG A 29 -16.06 -22.16 21.83
N SER A 30 -14.82 -22.57 22.07
CA SER A 30 -13.94 -21.89 23.04
C SER A 30 -13.61 -20.45 22.64
N LEU A 31 -13.70 -20.11 21.34
CA LEU A 31 -13.61 -18.75 20.82
C LEU A 31 -14.94 -17.99 20.86
N GLY A 32 -16.03 -18.61 21.35
CA GLY A 32 -17.38 -18.03 21.36
C GLY A 32 -18.14 -18.16 20.04
N ILE A 33 -17.65 -18.99 19.09
CA ILE A 33 -18.27 -19.18 17.78
C ILE A 33 -19.11 -20.45 17.79
N GLU A 34 -20.43 -20.28 17.68
CA GLU A 34 -21.36 -21.39 17.58
C GLU A 34 -21.27 -22.10 16.21
N PRO A 35 -21.40 -23.43 16.13
CA PRO A 35 -21.29 -24.17 14.88
C PRO A 35 -22.15 -23.68 13.73
N GLY A 36 -23.37 -23.20 13.99
CA GLY A 36 -24.24 -22.65 12.95
C GLY A 36 -23.67 -21.39 12.28
N ARG A 37 -22.84 -20.61 12.99
CA ARG A 37 -22.13 -19.46 12.40
C ARG A 37 -21.06 -19.88 11.40
N LEU A 38 -20.54 -21.11 11.49
CA LEU A 38 -19.52 -21.62 10.58
C LEU A 38 -20.08 -21.94 9.17
N GLU A 39 -21.38 -21.80 8.96
CA GLU A 39 -21.99 -21.81 7.61
C GLU A 39 -21.81 -20.46 6.88
N ALA A 40 -21.62 -19.37 7.64
CA ALA A 40 -21.34 -18.06 7.08
C ALA A 40 -19.89 -17.97 6.53
N PRO A 41 -19.60 -16.98 5.68
CA PRO A 41 -18.23 -16.70 5.25
C PRO A 41 -17.30 -16.41 6.42
N ILE A 42 -16.15 -17.09 6.47
CA ILE A 42 -15.09 -16.86 7.44
C ILE A 42 -14.07 -15.92 6.81
N VAL A 43 -13.90 -14.74 7.39
CA VAL A 43 -12.97 -13.71 6.90
C VAL A 43 -11.74 -13.66 7.79
N GLY A 44 -10.56 -13.89 7.21
CA GLY A 44 -9.28 -13.69 7.89
C GLY A 44 -8.93 -12.21 7.94
N VAL A 45 -8.70 -11.66 9.14
CA VAL A 45 -8.29 -10.26 9.32
C VAL A 45 -6.81 -10.22 9.68
N ALA A 46 -5.97 -9.96 8.69
CA ALA A 46 -4.52 -9.91 8.85
C ALA A 46 -4.08 -8.49 9.22
N SER A 47 -3.38 -8.34 10.34
CA SER A 47 -2.82 -7.07 10.80
C SER A 47 -1.30 -7.12 10.84
N SER A 48 -0.62 -6.00 10.63
CA SER A 48 0.83 -5.87 10.82
C SER A 48 1.14 -5.02 12.06
N TRP A 49 0.26 -5.04 13.06
CA TRP A 49 0.38 -4.21 14.26
C TRP A 49 1.67 -4.49 15.02
N THR A 50 2.35 -3.43 15.42
CA THR A 50 3.53 -3.48 16.28
C THR A 50 3.68 -2.15 17.01
N ARG A 51 4.22 -2.18 18.23
CA ARG A 51 4.59 -0.98 19.00
C ARG A 51 6.00 -0.49 18.73
N THR A 52 6.72 -1.11 17.82
CA THR A 52 8.10 -0.71 17.47
C THR A 52 8.14 0.58 16.65
N MET A 53 7.08 0.96 15.95
CA MET A 53 7.10 2.09 15.00
C MET A 53 5.73 2.75 14.83
N PRO A 54 5.66 4.05 14.45
CA PRO A 54 4.39 4.79 14.34
C PRO A 54 3.49 4.34 13.18
N CYS A 55 4.08 3.79 12.10
CA CYS A 55 3.39 3.44 10.86
C CYS A 55 2.20 2.49 11.05
N ASN A 56 2.29 1.60 12.05
CA ASN A 56 1.34 0.52 12.26
C ASN A 56 0.67 0.58 13.64
N LEU A 57 0.81 1.68 14.40
CA LEU A 57 0.29 1.77 15.77
C LEU A 57 -1.23 1.65 15.85
N ASN A 58 -1.96 2.21 14.88
CA ASN A 58 -3.42 2.16 14.84
C ASN A 58 -3.98 0.85 14.26
N HIS A 59 -3.13 -0.08 13.80
CA HIS A 59 -3.57 -1.30 13.12
C HIS A 59 -4.44 -2.20 14.01
N SER A 60 -4.24 -2.21 15.33
CA SER A 60 -5.10 -2.96 16.24
C SER A 60 -6.54 -2.46 16.18
N GLU A 61 -6.74 -1.15 16.26
CA GLU A 61 -8.04 -0.51 16.23
C GLU A 61 -8.73 -0.67 14.88
N LEU A 62 -7.96 -0.63 13.78
CA LEU A 62 -8.48 -0.90 12.45
C LEU A 62 -8.87 -2.36 12.27
N ALA A 63 -8.05 -3.32 12.75
CA ALA A 63 -8.37 -4.74 12.69
C ALA A 63 -9.65 -5.08 13.48
N PHE A 64 -9.86 -4.47 14.65
CA PHE A 64 -11.11 -4.61 15.39
C PHE A 64 -12.31 -4.00 14.65
N ALA A 65 -12.12 -2.87 13.98
CA ALA A 65 -13.19 -2.26 13.17
C ALA A 65 -13.52 -3.09 11.91
N VAL A 66 -12.53 -3.67 11.24
CA VAL A 66 -12.74 -4.66 10.18
C VAL A 66 -13.56 -5.83 10.71
N ALA A 67 -13.14 -6.41 11.84
CA ALA A 67 -13.83 -7.55 12.44
C ALA A 67 -15.29 -7.22 12.77
N ALA A 68 -15.55 -6.03 13.34
CA ALA A 68 -16.92 -5.56 13.58
C ALA A 68 -17.74 -5.48 12.28
N GLY A 69 -17.18 -4.91 11.21
CA GLY A 69 -17.85 -4.83 9.91
C GLY A 69 -18.14 -6.20 9.27
N VAL A 70 -17.24 -7.19 9.44
CA VAL A 70 -17.47 -8.57 9.03
C VAL A 70 -18.65 -9.19 9.80
N GLU A 71 -18.67 -9.01 11.12
CA GLU A 71 -19.72 -9.55 11.99
C GLU A 71 -21.08 -8.92 11.69
N GLU A 72 -21.13 -7.60 11.49
CA GLU A 72 -22.35 -6.86 11.11
C GLU A 72 -22.90 -7.30 9.74
N ALA A 73 -22.02 -7.67 8.80
CA ALA A 73 -22.39 -8.23 7.51
C ALA A 73 -22.77 -9.72 7.56
N GLY A 74 -22.75 -10.34 8.75
CA GLY A 74 -23.13 -11.74 8.96
C GLY A 74 -22.03 -12.76 8.69
N GLY A 75 -20.78 -12.33 8.48
CA GLY A 75 -19.61 -13.20 8.39
C GLY A 75 -19.08 -13.64 9.76
N VAL A 76 -17.97 -14.38 9.77
CA VAL A 76 -17.20 -14.72 10.98
C VAL A 76 -15.81 -14.12 10.85
N ALA A 77 -15.44 -13.21 11.75
CA ALA A 77 -14.13 -12.56 11.73
C ALA A 77 -13.09 -13.34 12.54
N LEU A 78 -11.97 -13.72 11.90
CA LEU A 78 -10.83 -14.35 12.58
C LEU A 78 -9.58 -13.50 12.39
N GLY A 79 -9.23 -12.74 13.43
CA GLY A 79 -8.07 -11.86 13.43
C GLY A 79 -6.75 -12.59 13.71
N PHE A 80 -5.70 -12.19 13.00
CA PHE A 80 -4.32 -12.61 13.27
C PHE A 80 -3.32 -11.50 12.92
N ASN A 81 -2.08 -11.64 13.37
CA ASN A 81 -1.05 -10.64 13.19
C ASN A 81 0.20 -11.21 12.50
N THR A 82 0.89 -10.37 11.74
CA THR A 82 2.20 -10.64 11.14
C THR A 82 3.20 -9.55 11.55
N ILE A 83 4.47 -9.74 11.22
CA ILE A 83 5.56 -8.81 11.60
C ILE A 83 5.53 -7.54 10.73
N ALA A 84 6.28 -6.52 11.14
CA ALA A 84 6.62 -5.38 10.30
C ALA A 84 7.96 -4.77 10.75
N VAL A 85 8.69 -4.16 9.81
CA VAL A 85 9.98 -3.50 10.05
C VAL A 85 9.85 -2.01 9.74
N SER A 86 10.47 -1.18 10.57
CA SER A 86 10.54 0.27 10.38
C SER A 86 11.75 0.64 9.54
N ASP A 87 11.51 1.10 8.31
CA ASP A 87 12.60 1.58 7.46
C ASP A 87 13.31 2.78 8.10
N ASN A 88 12.55 3.74 8.64
CA ASN A 88 13.14 4.95 9.25
C ASN A 88 14.04 4.65 10.45
N GLN A 89 13.67 3.71 11.33
CA GLN A 89 14.49 3.39 12.51
C GLN A 89 15.71 2.54 12.19
N THR A 90 15.66 1.77 11.09
CA THR A 90 16.76 0.89 10.69
C THR A 90 17.72 1.54 9.71
N GLN A 91 17.35 2.70 9.15
CA GLN A 91 18.17 3.45 8.19
C GLN A 91 19.50 3.89 8.79
N GLY A 92 20.57 3.74 8.01
CA GLY A 92 21.95 4.02 8.48
C GLY A 92 22.49 2.98 9.47
N THR A 93 21.83 1.84 9.64
CA THR A 93 22.28 0.75 10.52
C THR A 93 22.28 -0.59 9.78
N PRO A 94 23.00 -1.63 10.29
CA PRO A 94 22.92 -2.99 9.74
C PRO A 94 21.49 -3.56 9.70
N GLY A 95 20.57 -3.03 10.52
CA GLY A 95 19.16 -3.42 10.52
C GLY A 95 18.44 -3.18 9.20
N MET A 96 18.89 -2.24 8.36
CA MET A 96 18.28 -1.96 7.04
C MET A 96 18.31 -3.20 6.13
N ARG A 97 19.24 -4.14 6.34
CA ARG A 97 19.30 -5.43 5.63
C ARG A 97 18.06 -6.30 5.87
N ALA A 98 17.31 -6.06 6.95
CA ALA A 98 16.07 -6.75 7.26
C ALA A 98 14.82 -6.11 6.63
N SER A 99 14.92 -4.91 6.03
CA SER A 99 13.76 -4.20 5.47
C SER A 99 13.13 -4.97 4.32
N LEU A 100 13.82 -5.15 3.19
CA LEU A 100 13.20 -5.72 1.99
C LEU A 100 12.73 -7.17 2.20
N VAL A 101 13.51 -7.99 2.91
CA VAL A 101 13.14 -9.39 3.20
C VAL A 101 11.89 -9.49 4.08
N SER A 102 11.57 -8.46 4.89
CA SER A 102 10.31 -8.44 5.64
C SER A 102 9.09 -8.54 4.72
N ARG A 103 9.16 -8.04 3.48
CA ARG A 103 8.09 -8.19 2.47
C ARG A 103 7.74 -9.66 2.24
N GLU A 104 8.76 -10.49 2.05
CA GLU A 104 8.60 -11.93 1.79
C GLU A 104 8.05 -12.64 3.02
N VAL A 105 8.62 -12.37 4.19
CA VAL A 105 8.19 -12.97 5.47
C VAL A 105 6.73 -12.61 5.79
N ILE A 106 6.30 -11.38 5.53
CA ILE A 106 4.92 -10.95 5.71
C ILE A 106 4.00 -11.69 4.74
N ALA A 107 4.37 -11.79 3.47
CA ALA A 107 3.58 -12.48 2.46
C ALA A 107 3.41 -13.97 2.79
N ASP A 108 4.51 -14.64 3.15
CA ASP A 108 4.54 -16.05 3.55
C ASP A 108 3.71 -16.29 4.82
N SER A 109 3.79 -15.38 5.80
CA SER A 109 3.02 -15.46 7.04
C SER A 109 1.50 -15.38 6.78
N ILE A 110 1.06 -14.46 5.91
CA ILE A 110 -0.36 -14.34 5.53
C ILE A 110 -0.82 -15.58 4.74
N GLU A 111 -0.01 -16.06 3.77
CA GLU A 111 -0.33 -17.28 3.01
C GLU A 111 -0.43 -18.50 3.93
N LEU A 112 0.50 -18.66 4.87
CA LEU A 112 0.51 -19.77 5.83
C LEU A 112 -0.77 -19.79 6.67
N MET A 113 -1.25 -18.61 7.10
CA MET A 113 -2.47 -18.50 7.90
C MET A 113 -3.71 -18.92 7.10
N ASP A 114 -3.83 -18.52 5.83
CA ASP A 114 -4.91 -19.03 4.96
C ASP A 114 -4.75 -20.53 4.68
N VAL A 115 -3.52 -21.00 4.48
CA VAL A 115 -3.25 -22.42 4.26
C VAL A 115 -3.72 -23.27 5.44
N ALA A 116 -3.56 -22.79 6.66
CA ALA A 116 -3.95 -23.49 7.88
C ALA A 116 -5.45 -23.38 8.21
N HIS A 117 -6.05 -22.19 8.00
CA HIS A 117 -7.41 -21.90 8.48
C HIS A 117 -8.48 -21.90 7.38
N ASP A 118 -8.07 -21.88 6.11
CA ASP A 118 -8.92 -21.90 4.92
C ASP A 118 -10.03 -20.84 4.96
N PHE A 119 -9.63 -19.57 5.02
CA PHE A 119 -10.57 -18.44 5.01
C PHE A 119 -11.33 -18.38 3.68
N ASP A 120 -12.55 -17.83 3.68
CA ASP A 120 -13.33 -17.61 2.46
C ASP A 120 -12.97 -16.27 1.79
N ALA A 121 -12.49 -15.30 2.57
CA ALA A 121 -11.90 -14.04 2.10
C ALA A 121 -10.89 -13.51 3.12
N LEU A 122 -10.06 -12.53 2.70
CA LEU A 122 -9.11 -11.86 3.58
C LEU A 122 -9.28 -10.34 3.56
N VAL A 123 -9.13 -9.72 4.72
CA VAL A 123 -8.87 -8.28 4.83
C VAL A 123 -7.49 -8.08 5.42
N VAL A 124 -6.64 -7.33 4.73
CA VAL A 124 -5.25 -7.11 5.16
C VAL A 124 -5.04 -5.64 5.51
N VAL A 125 -4.77 -5.37 6.79
CA VAL A 125 -4.42 -4.04 7.29
C VAL A 125 -2.91 -3.83 7.11
N VAL A 126 -2.58 -2.79 6.34
CA VAL A 126 -1.20 -2.44 5.94
C VAL A 126 -0.88 -1.00 6.31
N GLY A 127 0.39 -0.65 6.29
CA GLY A 127 0.87 0.70 6.62
C GLY A 127 2.27 0.91 6.09
N CYS A 128 3.29 0.61 6.90
CA CYS A 128 4.70 0.82 6.56
C CYS A 128 5.11 0.20 5.20
N ASP A 129 6.12 0.80 4.56
CA ASP A 129 6.61 0.54 3.20
C ASP A 129 6.38 -0.89 2.66
N LYS A 130 6.94 -1.91 3.33
CA LYS A 130 6.98 -3.28 2.82
C LYS A 130 5.68 -4.07 3.07
N THR A 131 4.82 -3.61 3.96
CA THR A 131 3.56 -4.30 4.30
C THR A 131 2.55 -4.27 3.15
N VAL A 132 2.50 -3.17 2.40
CA VAL A 132 1.57 -3.00 1.26
C VAL A 132 1.85 -4.01 0.14
N PRO A 133 3.06 -4.09 -0.44
CA PRO A 133 3.33 -5.08 -1.48
C PRO A 133 3.26 -6.51 -0.95
N ALA A 134 3.61 -6.77 0.31
CA ALA A 134 3.50 -8.10 0.90
C ALA A 134 2.04 -8.60 0.95
N ALA A 135 1.09 -7.72 1.30
CA ALA A 135 -0.32 -8.02 1.26
C ALA A 135 -0.79 -8.38 -0.15
N LEU A 136 -0.40 -7.58 -1.15
CA LEU A 136 -0.74 -7.83 -2.55
C LEU A 136 -0.17 -9.16 -3.05
N MET A 137 1.09 -9.46 -2.70
CA MET A 137 1.74 -10.74 -3.02
C MET A 137 1.02 -11.92 -2.37
N ALA A 138 0.69 -11.83 -1.07
CA ALA A 138 -0.05 -12.89 -0.37
C ALA A 138 -1.42 -13.13 -0.99
N LEU A 139 -2.18 -12.06 -1.26
CA LEU A 139 -3.50 -12.16 -1.87
C LEU A 139 -3.44 -12.76 -3.28
N ALA A 140 -2.41 -12.43 -4.06
CA ALA A 140 -2.17 -13.03 -5.38
C ALA A 140 -1.84 -14.53 -5.30
N ARG A 141 -1.05 -14.96 -4.30
CA ARG A 141 -0.72 -16.38 -4.06
C ARG A 141 -1.91 -17.20 -3.57
N ILE A 142 -2.71 -16.63 -2.68
CA ILE A 142 -3.89 -17.27 -2.08
C ILE A 142 -5.02 -17.42 -3.10
N ASP A 143 -5.18 -16.44 -3.99
CA ASP A 143 -6.20 -16.43 -5.06
C ASP A 143 -7.64 -16.61 -4.52
N LYS A 144 -7.95 -15.90 -3.44
CA LYS A 144 -9.30 -15.77 -2.86
C LYS A 144 -9.72 -14.30 -2.84
N PRO A 145 -11.00 -13.98 -2.60
CA PRO A 145 -11.43 -12.60 -2.42
C PRO A 145 -10.61 -11.89 -1.33
N GLY A 146 -10.23 -10.64 -1.60
CA GLY A 146 -9.33 -9.89 -0.74
C GLY A 146 -9.57 -8.39 -0.80
N VAL A 147 -9.52 -7.72 0.35
CA VAL A 147 -9.58 -6.25 0.47
C VAL A 147 -8.39 -5.76 1.28
N VAL A 148 -7.79 -4.65 0.88
CA VAL A 148 -6.65 -4.05 1.60
C VAL A 148 -7.08 -2.77 2.31
N VAL A 149 -6.71 -2.62 3.58
CA VAL A 149 -6.95 -1.41 4.39
C VAL A 149 -5.60 -0.77 4.69
N TYR A 150 -5.27 0.35 4.04
CA TYR A 150 -4.05 1.10 4.33
C TYR A 150 -4.25 2.05 5.50
N SER A 151 -3.39 2.04 6.52
CA SER A 151 -3.61 2.72 7.80
C SER A 151 -3.65 4.24 7.81
N GLY A 152 -3.21 4.87 6.73
CA GLY A 152 -3.17 6.32 6.56
C GLY A 152 -1.79 6.94 6.88
N PRO A 153 -1.48 8.10 6.28
CA PRO A 153 -0.29 8.87 6.60
C PRO A 153 -0.38 9.52 7.98
N MET A 154 0.77 9.77 8.60
CA MET A 154 0.86 10.72 9.71
C MET A 154 0.71 12.14 9.18
N ARG A 155 0.31 13.07 10.05
CA ARG A 155 0.37 14.50 9.76
C ARG A 155 1.81 14.98 9.70
N ALA A 156 2.07 16.02 8.91
CA ALA A 156 3.35 16.72 8.95
C ALA A 156 3.57 17.35 10.34
N GLY A 157 4.81 17.37 10.79
CA GLY A 157 5.24 18.14 11.95
C GLY A 157 5.24 19.64 11.67
N SER A 158 5.43 20.46 12.71
CA SER A 158 5.59 21.91 12.57
C SER A 158 6.85 22.38 13.30
N TRP A 159 7.77 22.98 12.57
CA TRP A 159 9.02 23.54 13.11
C TRP A 159 9.21 24.97 12.59
N HIS A 160 9.26 25.94 13.51
CA HIS A 160 9.28 27.38 13.18
C HIS A 160 8.15 27.80 12.23
N SER A 161 6.93 27.30 12.49
CA SER A 161 5.74 27.55 11.67
C SER A 161 5.83 27.03 10.23
N ARG A 162 6.77 26.13 9.95
CA ARG A 162 6.89 25.44 8.65
C ARG A 162 6.54 23.97 8.81
N PRO A 163 5.80 23.39 7.85
CA PRO A 163 5.58 21.95 7.84
C PRO A 163 6.91 21.23 7.64
N VAL A 164 7.14 20.17 8.41
CA VAL A 164 8.34 19.35 8.36
C VAL A 164 8.00 17.87 8.44
N THR A 165 8.90 17.04 7.94
CA THR A 165 8.78 15.59 7.84
C THR A 165 10.10 14.92 8.24
N ILE A 166 10.13 13.59 8.20
CA ILE A 166 11.37 12.82 8.39
C ILE A 166 12.48 13.17 7.37
N LEU A 167 12.12 13.64 6.17
CA LEU A 167 13.10 14.08 5.17
C LEU A 167 13.91 15.27 5.67
N ASP A 168 13.24 16.25 6.28
CA ASP A 168 13.88 17.43 6.85
C ASP A 168 14.87 17.04 7.95
N VAL A 169 14.58 15.99 8.73
CA VAL A 169 15.51 15.45 9.72
C VAL A 169 16.75 14.86 9.05
N TRP A 170 16.61 14.09 7.96
CA TRP A 170 17.75 13.53 7.23
C TRP A 170 18.64 14.64 6.63
N GLU A 171 18.02 15.68 6.05
CA GLU A 171 18.75 16.84 5.54
C GLU A 171 19.45 17.61 6.67
N ALA A 172 18.79 17.76 7.82
CA ALA A 172 19.34 18.40 9.01
C ALA A 172 20.52 17.63 9.61
N VAL A 173 20.49 16.29 9.63
CA VAL A 173 21.64 15.45 10.01
C VAL A 173 22.84 15.73 9.10
N GLY A 174 22.63 15.79 7.78
CA GLY A 174 23.68 16.15 6.83
C GLY A 174 24.20 17.58 7.01
N ALA A 175 23.31 18.54 7.28
CA ALA A 175 23.68 19.92 7.57
C ALA A 175 24.48 20.05 8.87
N HIS A 176 24.10 19.32 9.92
CA HIS A 176 24.80 19.27 11.20
C HIS A 176 26.20 18.65 11.05
N ALA A 177 26.32 17.52 10.34
CA ALA A 177 27.61 16.88 10.06
C ALA A 177 28.56 17.79 9.26
N ALA A 178 28.01 18.67 8.41
CA ALA A 178 28.75 19.70 7.67
C ALA A 178 29.01 20.99 8.48
N GLY A 179 28.62 21.06 9.76
CA GLY A 179 28.81 22.24 10.62
C GLY A 179 27.88 23.42 10.29
N ARG A 180 26.78 23.21 9.56
CA ARG A 180 25.84 24.25 9.11
C ARG A 180 24.56 24.36 9.95
N LEU A 181 24.33 23.44 10.89
CA LEU A 181 23.17 23.42 11.80
C LEU A 181 23.64 23.10 13.23
N GLY A 182 23.12 23.82 14.23
CA GLY A 182 23.44 23.57 15.63
C GLY A 182 22.82 22.27 16.16
N GLY A 183 23.43 21.66 17.19
CA GLY A 183 22.88 20.44 17.81
C GLY A 183 21.53 20.66 18.50
N LEU A 184 21.29 21.85 19.07
CA LEU A 184 19.99 22.21 19.65
C LEU A 184 18.90 22.31 18.58
N GLU A 185 19.20 22.97 17.45
CA GLU A 185 18.25 23.08 16.33
C GLU A 185 17.90 21.71 15.74
N LEU A 186 18.88 20.81 15.64
CA LEU A 186 18.64 19.43 15.21
C LEU A 186 17.70 18.69 16.18
N ALA A 187 17.93 18.80 17.50
CA ALA A 187 17.10 18.17 18.51
C ALA A 187 15.67 18.74 18.55
N GLU A 188 15.50 20.05 18.32
CA GLU A 188 14.18 20.68 18.19
C GLU A 188 13.41 20.13 16.99
N LEU A 189 14.07 20.00 15.84
CA LEU A 189 13.46 19.43 14.63
C LEU A 189 13.09 17.95 14.82
N GLU A 190 14.01 17.16 15.41
CA GLU A 190 13.79 15.75 15.74
C GLU A 190 12.50 15.55 16.55
N ALA A 191 12.29 16.38 17.58
CA ALA A 191 11.17 16.27 18.51
C ALA A 191 9.79 16.52 17.87
N VAL A 192 9.74 17.21 16.72
CA VAL A 192 8.47 17.67 16.13
C VAL A 192 8.18 17.08 14.74
N ALA A 193 9.17 16.52 14.04
CA ALA A 193 9.04 16.09 12.65
C ALA A 193 8.06 14.91 12.43
N CYS A 194 7.89 14.05 13.43
CA CYS A 194 7.00 12.88 13.37
C CYS A 194 5.99 12.94 14.53
N PRO A 195 4.88 13.70 14.40
CA PRO A 195 4.03 14.09 15.54
C PRO A 195 3.12 12.97 16.08
N GLY A 196 2.99 11.83 15.40
CA GLY A 196 2.07 10.79 15.86
C GLY A 196 1.99 9.55 14.98
N HIS A 197 0.84 8.87 15.07
CA HIS A 197 0.54 7.65 14.35
C HIS A 197 0.50 7.85 12.84
N GLY A 198 0.84 6.79 12.10
CA GLY A 198 0.72 6.76 10.64
C GLY A 198 2.05 6.60 9.93
N THR A 199 1.95 6.32 8.63
CA THR A 199 3.12 6.20 7.75
C THR A 199 3.76 7.56 7.51
N CYS A 200 4.93 7.62 6.87
CA CYS A 200 5.60 8.89 6.57
C CYS A 200 4.64 9.89 5.88
N ALA A 201 4.71 11.18 6.23
CA ALA A 201 3.79 12.18 5.69
C ALA A 201 3.97 12.44 4.17
N GLY A 202 5.21 12.37 3.67
CA GLY A 202 5.51 12.60 2.24
C GLY A 202 5.16 11.42 1.33
N ASN A 203 5.24 11.61 0.01
CA ASN A 203 4.99 10.57 -1.00
C ASN A 203 6.20 9.61 -1.17
N PHE A 204 6.61 8.98 -0.08
CA PHE A 204 7.57 7.87 -0.06
C PHE A 204 6.88 6.54 -0.39
N THR A 205 7.56 5.41 -0.23
CA THR A 205 7.02 4.11 -0.67
C THR A 205 5.67 3.79 -0.06
N ALA A 206 5.46 4.00 1.25
CA ALA A 206 4.18 3.73 1.92
C ALA A 206 3.00 4.46 1.25
N ASN A 207 3.06 5.78 1.07
CA ASN A 207 1.99 6.54 0.42
C ASN A 207 1.92 6.29 -1.10
N THR A 208 3.04 6.08 -1.77
CA THR A 208 3.07 5.69 -3.18
C THR A 208 2.29 4.39 -3.40
N MET A 209 2.57 3.37 -2.58
CA MET A 209 1.90 2.07 -2.66
C MET A 209 0.47 2.13 -2.11
N GLY A 210 0.22 2.96 -1.09
CA GLY A 210 -1.12 3.26 -0.58
C GLY A 210 -2.02 3.78 -1.69
N MET A 211 -1.63 4.86 -2.37
CA MET A 211 -2.37 5.38 -3.52
C MET A 211 -2.55 4.33 -4.63
N ALA A 212 -1.52 3.52 -4.88
CA ALA A 212 -1.60 2.45 -5.88
C ALA A 212 -2.73 1.44 -5.57
N LEU A 213 -3.10 1.20 -4.31
CA LEU A 213 -4.23 0.33 -3.96
C LEU A 213 -5.55 0.79 -4.57
N GLU A 214 -5.79 2.11 -4.62
CA GLU A 214 -7.01 2.65 -5.22
C GLU A 214 -7.00 2.51 -6.74
N PHE A 215 -5.85 2.69 -7.40
CA PHE A 215 -5.69 2.46 -8.84
C PHE A 215 -5.83 0.98 -9.23
N LEU A 216 -5.43 0.06 -8.35
CA LEU A 216 -5.66 -1.38 -8.50
C LEU A 216 -7.15 -1.73 -8.36
N GLY A 217 -7.91 -0.93 -7.59
CA GLY A 217 -9.29 -1.22 -7.25
C GLY A 217 -9.45 -2.25 -6.14
N ILE A 218 -8.38 -2.62 -5.41
CA ILE A 218 -8.42 -3.63 -4.31
C ILE A 218 -8.81 -3.03 -2.95
N THR A 219 -9.01 -1.72 -2.90
CA THR A 219 -9.56 -0.98 -1.76
C THR A 219 -10.60 0.02 -2.26
N PRO A 220 -11.63 0.34 -1.47
CA PRO A 220 -12.57 1.40 -1.83
C PRO A 220 -11.85 2.76 -2.00
N PRO A 221 -12.01 3.45 -3.14
CA PRO A 221 -11.34 4.72 -3.37
C PRO A 221 -11.78 5.85 -2.41
N GLY A 222 -10.90 6.82 -2.20
CA GLY A 222 -11.18 8.11 -1.55
C GLY A 222 -10.72 8.28 -0.11
N GLU A 223 -10.27 7.20 0.54
CA GLU A 223 -10.00 7.22 1.98
C GLU A 223 -8.60 6.74 2.35
N THR A 224 -7.75 6.38 1.38
CA THR A 224 -6.39 5.88 1.66
C THR A 224 -5.49 6.93 2.30
N LEU A 225 -5.68 8.21 1.96
CA LEU A 225 -4.84 9.30 2.47
C LEU A 225 -5.47 10.05 3.66
N VAL A 226 -6.60 9.57 4.18
CA VAL A 226 -7.15 10.02 5.46
C VAL A 226 -6.07 9.84 6.54
N PRO A 227 -5.74 10.89 7.32
CA PRO A 227 -4.73 10.82 8.36
C PRO A 227 -4.97 9.66 9.33
N ALA A 228 -3.88 8.99 9.74
CA ALA A 228 -3.96 7.84 10.65
C ALA A 228 -4.48 8.19 12.06
N ASP A 229 -4.40 9.47 12.45
CA ASP A 229 -4.92 10.01 13.70
C ASP A 229 -6.42 10.36 13.65
N ASP A 230 -7.03 10.43 12.46
CA ASP A 230 -8.49 10.49 12.29
C ASP A 230 -9.11 9.09 12.47
N LEU A 231 -8.93 8.54 13.66
CA LEU A 231 -9.28 7.16 13.95
C LEU A 231 -10.77 6.88 13.73
N ALA A 232 -11.63 7.89 13.89
CA ALA A 232 -13.07 7.74 13.67
C ALA A 232 -13.36 7.43 12.19
N GLN A 233 -12.88 8.27 11.27
CA GLN A 233 -13.07 8.04 9.83
C GLN A 233 -12.37 6.75 9.38
N ARG A 234 -11.15 6.51 9.85
CA ARG A 234 -10.38 5.30 9.54
C ARG A 234 -11.08 4.01 9.97
N LYS A 235 -11.76 4.00 11.13
CA LYS A 235 -12.57 2.85 11.59
C LYS A 235 -13.82 2.63 10.75
N VAL A 236 -14.51 3.69 10.32
CA VAL A 236 -15.66 3.57 9.41
C VAL A 236 -15.21 2.92 8.09
N HIS A 237 -14.11 3.39 7.52
CA HIS A 237 -13.52 2.79 6.32
C HIS A 237 -13.18 1.30 6.51
N ALA A 238 -12.52 0.97 7.61
CA ALA A 238 -12.13 -0.39 7.95
C ALA A 238 -13.35 -1.32 8.10
N GLY A 239 -14.41 -0.86 8.78
CA GLY A 239 -15.68 -1.59 8.88
C GLY A 239 -16.33 -1.84 7.52
N ARG A 240 -16.35 -0.83 6.64
CA ARG A 240 -16.83 -0.99 5.25
C ARG A 240 -16.03 -2.06 4.50
N CYS A 241 -14.71 -2.09 4.66
CA CYS A 241 -13.87 -3.10 4.04
C CYS A 241 -14.16 -4.51 4.58
N GLY A 242 -14.47 -4.64 5.88
CA GLY A 242 -14.93 -5.89 6.48
C GLY A 242 -16.24 -6.39 5.84
N ALA A 243 -17.23 -5.51 5.70
CA ALA A 243 -18.49 -5.85 5.05
C ALA A 243 -18.31 -6.25 3.57
N LEU A 244 -17.47 -5.53 2.83
CA LEU A 244 -17.15 -5.86 1.44
C LEU A 244 -16.48 -7.23 1.29
N ALA A 245 -15.62 -7.63 2.23
CA ALA A 245 -15.01 -8.96 2.19
C ALA A 245 -16.04 -10.08 2.34
N VAL A 246 -17.08 -9.89 3.16
CA VAL A 246 -18.19 -10.85 3.29
C VAL A 246 -19.00 -10.93 1.99
N GLU A 247 -19.30 -9.80 1.36
CA GLU A 247 -19.98 -9.75 0.07
C GLU A 247 -19.18 -10.50 -1.01
N LEU A 248 -17.88 -10.21 -1.11
CA LEU A 248 -16.99 -10.82 -2.09
C LEU A 248 -16.77 -12.32 -1.82
N ALA A 249 -16.75 -12.76 -0.56
CA ALA A 249 -16.63 -14.18 -0.22
C ALA A 249 -17.78 -15.04 -0.81
N GLY A 250 -18.99 -14.45 -0.92
CA GLY A 250 -20.16 -15.18 -1.41
C GLY A 250 -20.17 -15.38 -2.93
N ARG A 251 -19.85 -14.32 -3.71
CA ARG A 251 -19.98 -14.30 -5.18
C ARG A 251 -18.98 -13.38 -5.90
N GLY A 252 -18.02 -12.83 -5.17
CA GLY A 252 -17.04 -11.90 -5.73
C GLY A 252 -15.89 -12.61 -6.44
N PRO A 253 -15.12 -11.86 -7.24
CA PRO A 253 -13.89 -12.36 -7.84
C PRO A 253 -12.80 -12.54 -6.78
N SER A 254 -11.77 -13.33 -7.11
CA SER A 254 -10.56 -13.38 -6.31
C SER A 254 -9.77 -12.07 -6.43
N ALA A 255 -8.81 -11.86 -5.51
CA ALA A 255 -7.93 -10.70 -5.52
C ALA A 255 -7.18 -10.53 -6.86
N ARG A 256 -6.91 -11.61 -7.60
CA ARG A 256 -6.24 -11.56 -8.91
C ARG A 256 -7.01 -10.75 -9.96
N ALA A 257 -8.33 -10.63 -9.84
CA ALA A 257 -9.12 -9.77 -10.73
C ALA A 257 -8.77 -8.27 -10.58
N PHE A 258 -8.20 -7.88 -9.44
CA PHE A 258 -7.72 -6.52 -9.16
C PHE A 258 -6.19 -6.39 -9.30
N LEU A 259 -5.51 -7.49 -9.64
CA LEU A 259 -4.06 -7.56 -9.85
C LEU A 259 -3.72 -8.02 -11.28
N ASP A 260 -4.66 -7.81 -12.21
CA ASP A 260 -4.46 -8.08 -13.63
C ASP A 260 -3.48 -7.06 -14.27
N ARG A 261 -3.05 -7.32 -15.51
CA ARG A 261 -2.11 -6.43 -16.21
C ARG A 261 -2.65 -4.99 -16.33
N ARG A 262 -3.96 -4.83 -16.52
CA ARG A 262 -4.59 -3.50 -16.64
C ARG A 262 -4.52 -2.75 -15.31
N ALA A 263 -4.87 -3.39 -14.19
CA ALA A 263 -4.81 -2.81 -12.86
C ALA A 263 -3.38 -2.42 -12.49
N LEU A 264 -2.40 -3.29 -12.76
CA LEU A 264 -0.98 -2.99 -12.50
C LEU A 264 -0.46 -1.81 -13.34
N ARG A 265 -0.91 -1.68 -14.59
CA ARG A 265 -0.60 -0.52 -15.45
C ARG A 265 -1.29 0.76 -14.97
N ASN A 266 -2.54 0.68 -14.49
CA ASN A 266 -3.24 1.80 -13.86
C ASN A 266 -2.49 2.27 -12.60
N ALA A 267 -2.07 1.34 -11.74
CA ALA A 267 -1.26 1.62 -10.57
C ALA A 267 0.06 2.31 -10.93
N MET A 268 0.79 1.80 -11.93
CA MET A 268 2.02 2.44 -12.41
C MET A 268 1.77 3.86 -12.94
N THR A 269 0.65 4.09 -13.61
CA THR A 269 0.24 5.42 -14.09
C THR A 269 0.00 6.36 -12.89
N GLY A 270 -0.71 5.91 -11.86
CA GLY A 270 -0.91 6.68 -10.62
C GLY A 270 0.40 6.99 -9.87
N ILE A 271 1.32 6.02 -9.83
CA ILE A 271 2.67 6.18 -9.25
C ILE A 271 3.45 7.25 -10.01
N ALA A 272 3.45 7.20 -11.34
CA ALA A 272 4.13 8.20 -12.17
C ALA A 272 3.49 9.60 -12.02
N ALA A 273 2.16 9.65 -12.04
CA ALA A 273 1.39 10.88 -11.93
C ALA A 273 1.57 11.60 -10.58
N SER A 274 1.85 10.85 -9.52
CA SER A 274 2.13 11.41 -8.19
C SER A 274 3.62 11.66 -7.93
N GLY A 275 4.51 11.32 -8.88
CA GLY A 275 5.95 11.40 -8.68
C GLY A 275 6.47 10.43 -7.62
N GLY A 276 5.89 9.24 -7.54
CA GLY A 276 6.12 8.25 -6.48
C GLY A 276 7.53 7.65 -6.41
N SER A 277 7.70 6.74 -5.46
CA SER A 277 8.97 6.05 -5.16
C SER A 277 9.44 5.11 -6.27
N THR A 278 10.76 5.05 -6.50
CA THR A 278 11.39 4.06 -7.38
C THR A 278 11.14 2.61 -6.91
N ASN A 279 11.01 2.40 -5.60
CA ASN A 279 10.71 1.07 -5.02
C ASN A 279 9.41 0.47 -5.54
N ALA A 280 8.48 1.30 -6.02
CA ALA A 280 7.22 0.83 -6.58
C ALA A 280 7.42 -0.08 -7.80
N LEU A 281 8.49 0.13 -8.59
CA LEU A 281 8.83 -0.75 -9.73
C LEU A 281 9.14 -2.17 -9.24
N LEU A 282 9.99 -2.30 -8.22
CA LEU A 282 10.34 -3.58 -7.59
C LEU A 282 9.09 -4.28 -7.00
N HIS A 283 8.18 -3.49 -6.43
CA HIS A 283 6.98 -3.99 -5.80
C HIS A 283 5.93 -4.45 -6.81
N LEU A 284 5.65 -3.67 -7.85
CA LEU A 284 4.71 -4.05 -8.90
C LEU A 284 5.20 -5.28 -9.68
N LEU A 285 6.50 -5.39 -9.97
CA LEU A 285 7.06 -6.58 -10.63
C LEU A 285 6.91 -7.84 -9.76
N ALA A 286 7.12 -7.73 -8.44
CA ALA A 286 6.90 -8.85 -7.54
C ALA A 286 5.41 -9.25 -7.46
N VAL A 287 4.50 -8.28 -7.35
CA VAL A 287 3.06 -8.56 -7.37
C VAL A 287 2.63 -9.19 -8.69
N ALA A 288 3.12 -8.69 -9.82
CA ALA A 288 2.84 -9.25 -11.14
C ALA A 288 3.27 -10.71 -11.24
N ARG A 289 4.47 -11.03 -10.72
CA ARG A 289 4.99 -12.41 -10.67
C ARG A 289 4.08 -13.34 -9.87
N GLU A 290 3.62 -12.91 -8.70
CA GLU A 290 2.72 -13.72 -7.84
C GLU A 290 1.30 -13.85 -8.42
N ALA A 291 0.85 -12.85 -9.17
CA ALA A 291 -0.43 -12.85 -9.87
C ALA A 291 -0.39 -13.61 -11.21
N ASP A 292 0.78 -14.14 -11.61
CA ASP A 292 1.00 -14.76 -12.92
C ASP A 292 0.71 -13.82 -14.11
N VAL A 293 1.08 -12.55 -13.93
CA VAL A 293 0.95 -11.50 -14.94
C VAL A 293 2.32 -11.17 -15.50
N GLU A 294 2.47 -11.28 -16.82
CA GLU A 294 3.66 -10.83 -17.51
C GLU A 294 3.72 -9.29 -17.48
N LEU A 295 4.73 -8.75 -16.82
CA LEU A 295 4.98 -7.31 -16.69
C LEU A 295 6.49 -7.09 -16.61
N HIS A 296 7.02 -6.18 -17.42
CA HIS A 296 8.46 -5.96 -17.55
C HIS A 296 8.85 -4.57 -17.07
N LEU A 297 10.11 -4.41 -16.65
CA LEU A 297 10.65 -3.12 -16.20
C LEU A 297 10.46 -2.03 -17.26
N ASP A 298 10.77 -2.35 -18.52
CA ASP A 298 10.74 -1.39 -19.63
C ASP A 298 9.32 -0.84 -19.83
N GLU A 299 8.31 -1.71 -19.78
CA GLU A 299 6.89 -1.32 -19.87
C GLU A 299 6.48 -0.37 -18.73
N LEU A 300 6.93 -0.61 -17.50
CA LEU A 300 6.63 0.28 -16.37
C LEU A 300 7.28 1.66 -16.56
N THR A 301 8.49 1.69 -17.09
CA THR A 301 9.20 2.95 -17.35
C THR A 301 8.67 3.70 -18.57
N GLU A 302 8.14 3.00 -19.59
CA GLU A 302 7.39 3.62 -20.69
C GLU A 302 6.11 4.29 -20.19
N ILE A 303 5.40 3.65 -19.24
CA ILE A 303 4.24 4.26 -18.56
C ILE A 303 4.68 5.53 -17.81
N SER A 304 5.82 5.49 -17.11
CA SER A 304 6.33 6.68 -16.42
C SER A 304 6.69 7.81 -17.38
N ALA A 305 7.31 7.49 -18.52
CA ALA A 305 7.77 8.45 -19.51
C ALA A 305 6.61 9.22 -20.18
N ARG A 306 5.46 8.57 -20.37
CA ARG A 306 4.27 9.18 -21.01
C ARG A 306 3.28 9.81 -20.03
N THR A 307 3.44 9.59 -18.73
CA THR A 307 2.49 10.06 -17.71
C THR A 307 2.98 11.36 -17.08
N PRO A 308 2.27 12.48 -17.24
CA PRO A 308 2.63 13.75 -16.59
C PRO A 308 2.49 13.68 -15.07
N VAL A 309 3.32 14.42 -14.35
CA VAL A 309 3.17 14.56 -12.89
C VAL A 309 2.12 15.61 -12.60
N ILE A 310 1.01 15.17 -12.04
CA ILE A 310 -0.16 15.99 -11.70
C ILE A 310 -0.40 16.09 -10.19
N ALA A 311 0.43 15.47 -9.33
CA ALA A 311 0.41 15.74 -7.90
C ALA A 311 1.69 16.46 -7.44
N ASN A 312 1.55 17.51 -6.64
CA ASN A 312 2.65 18.34 -6.14
C ASN A 312 3.13 17.87 -4.75
N LEU A 313 3.56 16.61 -4.67
CA LEU A 313 3.91 15.98 -3.40
C LEU A 313 5.42 15.90 -3.14
N THR A 314 5.80 16.11 -1.89
CA THR A 314 7.15 15.82 -1.37
C THR A 314 7.51 14.36 -1.63
N PRO A 315 8.78 14.02 -1.96
CA PRO A 315 9.96 14.89 -1.95
C PRO A 315 10.16 15.75 -3.23
N SER A 316 9.37 15.54 -4.29
CA SER A 316 9.57 16.21 -5.58
C SER A 316 8.77 17.50 -5.77
N GLY A 317 7.80 17.74 -4.89
CA GLY A 317 6.90 18.88 -4.82
C GLY A 317 6.87 19.48 -3.41
N ARG A 318 5.77 20.16 -3.06
CA ARG A 318 5.67 20.97 -1.83
C ARG A 318 4.76 20.39 -0.75
N HIS A 319 3.78 19.59 -1.13
CA HIS A 319 2.70 19.16 -0.24
C HIS A 319 2.94 17.75 0.31
N VAL A 320 2.30 17.42 1.42
CA VAL A 320 2.30 16.07 1.99
C VAL A 320 1.04 15.30 1.58
N ALA A 321 0.98 14.00 1.87
CA ALA A 321 -0.13 13.15 1.44
C ALA A 321 -1.49 13.61 1.99
N THR A 322 -1.52 14.19 3.18
CA THR A 322 -2.77 14.71 3.79
C THR A 322 -3.31 15.92 3.04
N ASP A 323 -2.45 16.75 2.44
CA ASP A 323 -2.90 17.88 1.63
C ASP A 323 -3.60 17.39 0.35
N LEU A 324 -3.15 16.27 -0.23
CA LEU A 324 -3.85 15.63 -1.35
C LEU A 324 -5.20 15.08 -0.90
N GLN A 325 -5.29 14.50 0.30
CA GLN A 325 -6.58 14.08 0.86
C GLN A 325 -7.56 15.27 0.95
N ASP A 326 -7.10 16.39 1.49
CA ASP A 326 -7.90 17.61 1.62
C ASP A 326 -8.31 18.21 0.26
N ALA A 327 -7.47 18.05 -0.76
CA ALA A 327 -7.75 18.44 -2.14
C ALA A 327 -8.69 17.47 -2.90
N GLY A 328 -9.22 16.44 -2.24
CA GLY A 328 -10.15 15.46 -2.83
C GLY A 328 -9.59 14.03 -2.96
N GLY A 329 -8.37 13.81 -2.48
CA GLY A 329 -7.72 12.51 -2.40
C GLY A 329 -7.27 11.94 -3.73
N VAL A 330 -6.93 10.66 -3.70
CA VAL A 330 -6.53 9.89 -4.89
C VAL A 330 -7.61 9.86 -5.98
N PRO A 331 -8.93 9.90 -5.69
CA PRO A 331 -9.96 9.99 -6.72
C PRO A 331 -9.77 11.14 -7.71
N VAL A 332 -9.23 12.30 -7.28
CA VAL A 332 -8.94 13.44 -8.16
C VAL A 332 -7.93 13.05 -9.24
N LEU A 333 -6.86 12.35 -8.84
CA LEU A 333 -5.84 11.89 -9.77
C LEU A 333 -6.41 10.82 -10.72
N ILE A 334 -7.17 9.86 -10.19
CA ILE A 334 -7.78 8.79 -10.97
C ILE A 334 -8.72 9.38 -12.04
N ALA A 335 -9.65 10.24 -11.64
CA ALA A 335 -10.64 10.84 -12.54
C ALA A 335 -9.96 11.66 -13.65
N GLU A 336 -8.95 12.44 -13.29
CA GLU A 336 -8.20 13.26 -14.24
C GLU A 336 -7.39 12.40 -15.24
N LEU A 337 -6.76 11.32 -14.78
CA LEU A 337 -6.03 10.38 -15.65
C LEU A 337 -6.95 9.54 -16.54
N ILE A 338 -8.17 9.21 -16.09
CA ILE A 338 -9.21 8.59 -16.92
C ILE A 338 -9.63 9.57 -18.02
N ARG A 339 -9.87 10.85 -17.68
CA ARG A 339 -10.23 11.89 -18.65
C ARG A 339 -9.15 12.09 -19.72
N GLY A 340 -7.88 11.91 -19.35
CA GLY A 340 -6.74 11.92 -20.26
C GLY A 340 -6.51 10.63 -21.04
N GLY A 341 -7.28 9.57 -20.82
CA GLY A 341 -7.08 8.26 -21.45
C GLY A 341 -5.80 7.54 -21.03
N LEU A 342 -5.20 7.92 -19.89
CA LEU A 342 -3.98 7.30 -19.36
C LEU A 342 -4.28 6.12 -18.41
N VAL A 343 -5.44 6.17 -17.76
CA VAL A 343 -5.96 5.11 -16.88
C VAL A 343 -7.21 4.49 -17.50
N ASP A 344 -7.29 3.17 -17.48
CA ASP A 344 -8.48 2.45 -17.90
C ASP A 344 -9.55 2.53 -16.81
N GLY A 345 -10.53 3.42 -17.00
CA GLY A 345 -11.66 3.61 -16.10
C GLY A 345 -12.64 2.43 -16.04
N GLY A 346 -12.55 1.46 -16.95
CA GLY A 346 -13.33 0.22 -16.96
C GLY A 346 -12.75 -0.89 -16.07
N ALA A 347 -11.62 -0.65 -15.40
CA ALA A 347 -11.07 -1.58 -14.42
C ALA A 347 -12.05 -1.80 -13.24
N PRO A 348 -12.30 -3.04 -12.79
CA PRO A 348 -13.22 -3.32 -11.69
C PRO A 348 -12.65 -2.83 -10.36
N THR A 349 -13.51 -2.59 -9.37
CA THR A 349 -13.08 -2.29 -8.00
C THR A 349 -13.84 -3.14 -6.99
N VAL A 350 -13.30 -3.28 -5.79
CA VAL A 350 -13.99 -3.96 -4.68
C VAL A 350 -15.24 -3.20 -4.22
N ALA A 351 -15.40 -1.93 -4.60
CA ALA A 351 -16.47 -1.04 -4.15
C ALA A 351 -17.41 -0.59 -5.28
N GLY A 352 -17.37 -1.23 -6.45
CA GLY A 352 -18.23 -0.86 -7.56
C GLY A 352 -17.86 -1.51 -8.90
N PRO A 353 -18.68 -1.28 -9.93
CA PRO A 353 -18.53 -1.97 -11.21
C PRO A 353 -17.28 -1.53 -11.99
N SER A 354 -16.80 -0.30 -11.77
CA SER A 354 -15.62 0.23 -12.46
C SER A 354 -14.95 1.36 -11.67
N LEU A 355 -13.67 1.61 -11.98
CA LEU A 355 -12.87 2.68 -11.40
C LEU A 355 -13.45 4.07 -11.74
N ALA A 356 -13.98 4.24 -12.94
CA ALA A 356 -14.66 5.46 -13.35
C ALA A 356 -15.93 5.71 -12.52
N ALA A 357 -16.75 4.69 -12.28
CA ALA A 357 -17.95 4.82 -11.45
C ALA A 357 -17.58 5.13 -9.99
N ALA A 358 -16.56 4.44 -9.47
CA ALA A 358 -16.10 4.62 -8.09
C ALA A 358 -15.50 6.01 -7.83
N THR A 359 -15.01 6.71 -8.86
CA THR A 359 -14.36 8.03 -8.74
C THR A 359 -15.16 9.16 -9.38
N ALA A 360 -16.40 8.91 -9.81
CA ALA A 360 -17.25 9.92 -10.47
C ALA A 360 -17.58 11.13 -9.57
N HIS A 361 -17.46 10.98 -8.25
CA HIS A 361 -17.69 12.04 -7.26
C HIS A 361 -16.45 12.91 -6.99
N ALA A 362 -15.30 12.59 -7.60
CA ALA A 362 -14.07 13.33 -7.38
C ALA A 362 -14.22 14.81 -7.81
N PRO A 363 -13.73 15.77 -7.01
CA PRO A 363 -13.71 17.16 -7.41
C PRO A 363 -12.73 17.37 -8.58
N ALA A 364 -12.85 18.53 -9.24
CA ALA A 364 -11.84 18.96 -10.20
C ALA A 364 -10.49 19.22 -9.49
N PRO A 365 -9.35 19.02 -10.17
CA PRO A 365 -8.04 19.38 -9.61
C PRO A 365 -7.98 20.86 -9.22
N ASP A 366 -7.47 21.15 -8.02
CA ASP A 366 -7.37 22.50 -7.44
C ASP A 366 -6.31 23.38 -8.13
N GLY A 367 -5.37 22.76 -8.84
CA GLY A 367 -4.26 23.41 -9.54
C GLY A 367 -3.05 23.71 -8.66
N GLU A 368 -3.10 23.39 -7.36
CA GLU A 368 -2.03 23.63 -6.39
C GLU A 368 -1.45 22.32 -5.87
N VAL A 369 -2.29 21.43 -5.34
CA VAL A 369 -1.91 20.09 -4.88
C VAL A 369 -2.07 19.08 -6.00
N ALA A 370 -3.19 19.16 -6.74
CA ALA A 370 -3.50 18.34 -7.90
C ALA A 370 -3.70 19.23 -9.14
N ALA A 371 -2.95 18.99 -10.21
CA ALA A 371 -3.02 19.77 -11.44
C ALA A 371 -3.88 19.09 -12.51
N PRO A 372 -4.57 19.86 -13.37
CA PRO A 372 -5.11 19.31 -14.60
C PRO A 372 -3.98 18.88 -15.56
N LEU A 373 -4.20 17.84 -16.35
CA LEU A 373 -3.28 17.30 -17.35
C LEU A 373 -2.86 18.33 -18.41
N GLY A 374 -3.68 19.35 -18.66
CA GLY A 374 -3.33 20.45 -19.56
C GLY A 374 -2.26 21.39 -19.01
N ARG A 375 -2.01 21.36 -17.70
CA ARG A 375 -0.98 22.16 -17.02
C ARG A 375 -0.33 21.36 -15.89
N PRO A 376 0.36 20.25 -16.22
CA PRO A 376 0.96 19.37 -15.22
C PRO A 376 2.17 20.06 -14.57
N PHE A 377 2.57 19.61 -13.38
CA PHE A 377 3.77 20.12 -12.70
C PHE A 377 5.05 19.69 -13.43
N LYS A 378 5.05 18.50 -14.01
CA LYS A 378 6.14 18.00 -14.88
C LYS A 378 5.55 17.24 -16.06
N PRO A 379 6.18 17.27 -17.23
CA PRO A 379 5.67 16.58 -18.43
C PRO A 379 5.74 15.05 -18.33
N ALA A 380 6.54 14.48 -17.42
CA ALA A 380 6.69 13.03 -17.24
C ALA A 380 7.03 12.65 -15.78
N GLY A 381 6.70 11.40 -15.39
CA GLY A 381 6.88 10.81 -14.04
C GLY A 381 8.32 10.62 -13.58
N GLY A 382 9.28 10.69 -14.50
CA GLY A 382 10.70 10.76 -14.19
C GLY A 382 11.32 9.46 -13.64
N LEU A 383 10.64 8.31 -13.73
CA LEU A 383 11.24 7.00 -13.44
C LEU A 383 11.70 6.38 -14.76
N VAL A 384 13.01 6.19 -14.91
CA VAL A 384 13.63 5.77 -16.16
C VAL A 384 14.44 4.50 -15.95
N SER A 385 14.35 3.56 -16.90
CA SER A 385 15.22 2.40 -16.97
C SER A 385 16.47 2.75 -17.77
N LEU A 386 17.63 2.30 -17.29
CA LEU A 386 18.91 2.42 -17.98
C LEU A 386 19.43 1.03 -18.32
N ARG A 387 19.96 0.87 -19.52
CA ARG A 387 20.62 -0.35 -19.98
C ARG A 387 22.00 -0.01 -20.52
N GLY A 388 22.93 -0.95 -20.40
CA GLY A 388 24.30 -0.80 -20.89
C GLY A 388 25.19 -1.90 -20.34
N SER A 389 26.49 -1.81 -20.61
CA SER A 389 27.47 -2.80 -20.15
C SER A 389 27.53 -2.95 -18.62
N LEU A 390 27.21 -1.91 -17.86
CA LEU A 390 27.14 -1.95 -16.38
C LEU A 390 25.80 -2.45 -15.83
N ALA A 391 24.73 -2.38 -16.62
CA ALA A 391 23.38 -2.75 -16.22
C ALA A 391 22.68 -3.50 -17.37
N PRO A 392 23.16 -4.71 -17.74
CA PRO A 392 22.60 -5.45 -18.87
C PRO A 392 21.12 -5.81 -18.65
N ASP A 393 20.79 -6.19 -17.41
CA ASP A 393 19.41 -6.55 -17.02
C ASP A 393 18.56 -5.35 -16.65
N GLY A 394 19.16 -4.15 -16.62
CA GLY A 394 18.50 -2.89 -16.34
C GLY A 394 18.85 -2.29 -14.98
N ALA A 395 18.81 -0.97 -14.90
CA ALA A 395 18.89 -0.18 -13.68
C ALA A 395 17.78 0.86 -13.69
N VAL A 396 17.45 1.41 -12.51
CA VAL A 396 16.40 2.44 -12.38
C VAL A 396 17.03 3.72 -11.86
N ILE A 397 16.66 4.85 -12.47
CA ILE A 397 17.00 6.19 -11.98
C ILE A 397 15.74 7.05 -11.91
N LYS A 398 15.66 7.89 -10.87
CA LYS A 398 14.69 8.97 -10.79
C LYS A 398 15.33 10.25 -11.32
N VAL A 399 14.88 10.73 -12.49
CA VAL A 399 15.35 11.98 -13.10
C VAL A 399 14.58 13.21 -12.64
N ALA A 400 13.60 13.03 -11.74
CA ALA A 400 12.87 14.12 -11.12
C ALA A 400 13.82 14.95 -10.22
N GLY A 401 14.29 16.09 -10.71
CA GLY A 401 15.14 17.03 -9.95
C GLY A 401 16.52 17.30 -10.53
N THR A 402 16.85 16.77 -11.71
CA THR A 402 18.12 17.09 -12.40
C THR A 402 17.89 17.43 -13.88
N ASP A 403 18.51 18.53 -14.33
CA ASP A 403 18.57 18.87 -15.76
C ASP A 403 19.74 18.16 -16.47
N ARG A 404 20.59 17.47 -15.70
CA ARG A 404 21.77 16.79 -16.23
C ARG A 404 21.36 15.50 -16.93
N ARG A 405 21.35 15.55 -18.27
CA ARG A 405 21.05 14.39 -19.13
C ARG A 405 22.27 13.53 -19.47
N HIS A 406 23.48 14.05 -19.24
CA HIS A 406 24.73 13.36 -19.55
C HIS A 406 25.77 13.55 -18.45
N HIS A 407 26.44 12.47 -18.07
CA HIS A 407 27.57 12.48 -17.14
C HIS A 407 28.62 11.47 -17.63
N GLU A 408 29.87 11.89 -17.68
CA GLU A 408 31.03 11.04 -17.96
C GLU A 408 32.14 11.40 -16.97
N GLY A 409 32.81 10.40 -16.42
CA GLY A 409 33.86 10.56 -15.43
C GLY A 409 34.45 9.23 -14.98
N PRO A 410 35.62 9.24 -14.32
CA PRO A 410 36.25 8.02 -13.83
C PRO A 410 35.41 7.38 -12.70
N ALA A 411 35.36 6.06 -12.67
CA ALA A 411 34.71 5.33 -11.59
C ALA A 411 35.50 5.45 -10.28
N ARG A 412 34.81 5.75 -9.18
CA ARG A 412 35.33 5.59 -7.82
C ARG A 412 34.50 4.50 -7.15
N VAL A 413 35.10 3.32 -7.00
CA VAL A 413 34.42 2.10 -6.55
C VAL A 413 34.59 1.91 -5.06
N PHE A 414 33.51 1.53 -4.39
CA PHE A 414 33.48 1.12 -2.99
C PHE A 414 32.75 -0.23 -2.92
N GLU A 415 33.24 -1.16 -2.10
CA GLU A 415 32.66 -2.50 -1.95
C GLU A 415 31.41 -2.49 -1.05
N SER A 416 31.28 -1.47 -0.21
CA SER A 416 30.22 -1.29 0.78
C SER A 416 29.93 0.19 1.03
N GLU A 417 28.89 0.46 1.81
CA GLU A 417 28.55 1.80 2.30
C GLU A 417 29.51 2.30 3.40
N GLU A 418 29.98 1.39 4.27
CA GLU A 418 31.11 1.60 5.21
C GLU A 418 32.41 1.84 4.45
#